data_AF-A0A0R3WB36-F1
#
_entry.id   AF-A0A0R3WB36-F1
#
_cell.length_a   1.000
_cell.length_b   1.000
_cell.length_c   1.000
_cell.angle_alpha   90.00
_cell.angle_beta   90.00
_cell.angle_gamma   90.00
#
_symmetry.space_group_name_H-M   'P 1'
#
loop_
_entity.id
_entity.type
_entity.pdbx_description
1 polymer ?
#
loop_
_entity_poly.entity_id
_entity_poly.type
_entity_poly.pdbx_seq_one_letter_code
_entity_poly.pdbx_strand_id
1 'polypeptide(L)'
;MVGAFPIFKLGVLAVKQISRPIANRLKQKASHNGFFRRYLCIPSGQLYHIWNTRLKLKLLGLGKPKDVKRLPDENAAEVGAEILGECIMFSIGAFILFLEYRRQSKNEAEKERKARSELAVLQSAIHDLESRVAFQSEALYQFSKRLENIK
;
A
#
# COMPACT_ATOMS: atom_id res chain seq x y z
N MET A 1 12.13 13.94 5.10
CA MET A 1 11.49 12.78 4.45
C MET A 1 12.47 11.59 4.46
N VAL A 2 12.80 11.05 5.64
CA VAL A 2 13.80 9.98 5.82
C VAL A 2 13.21 8.99 6.81
N GLY A 3 12.51 7.97 6.29
CA GLY A 3 11.82 6.96 7.11
C GLY A 3 11.30 5.77 6.30
N ALA A 4 11.13 5.94 4.98
CA ALA A 4 10.70 4.86 4.09
C ALA A 4 11.79 3.81 3.82
N PHE A 5 13.06 4.22 3.77
CA PHE A 5 14.17 3.33 3.38
C PHE A 5 14.51 2.22 4.41
N PRO A 6 14.49 2.49 5.74
CA PRO A 6 14.72 1.46 6.75
C PRO A 6 13.56 0.47 6.88
N ILE A 7 12.31 0.96 6.88
CA ILE A 7 11.11 0.12 7.05
C ILE A 7 10.95 -0.83 5.85
N PHE A 8 11.18 -0.34 4.63
CA PHE A 8 11.11 -1.18 3.43
C PHE A 8 12.17 -2.29 3.46
N LYS A 9 13.40 -1.97 3.83
CA LYS A 9 14.51 -2.94 3.89
C LYS A 9 14.30 -3.98 5.00
N LEU A 10 13.76 -3.55 6.15
CA LEU A 10 13.37 -4.44 7.25
C LEU A 10 12.18 -5.33 6.86
N GLY A 11 11.19 -4.80 6.14
CA GLY A 11 10.07 -5.58 5.61
C GLY A 11 10.52 -6.67 4.64
N VAL A 12 11.41 -6.34 3.70
CA VAL A 12 11.99 -7.32 2.75
C VAL A 12 12.79 -8.40 3.49
N LEU A 13 13.56 -8.04 4.52
CA LEU A 13 14.31 -9.00 5.34
C LEU A 13 13.39 -9.88 6.19
N ALA A 14 12.38 -9.31 6.83
CA ALA A 14 11.42 -10.03 7.66
C ALA A 14 10.61 -11.04 6.85
N VAL A 15 10.17 -10.67 5.64
CA VAL A 15 9.56 -11.62 4.70
C VAL A 15 10.52 -12.76 4.45
N LYS A 16 11.76 -12.48 4.05
CA LYS A 16 12.78 -13.51 3.74
C LYS A 16 13.08 -14.43 4.93
N GLN A 17 13.01 -13.92 6.16
CA GLN A 17 13.27 -14.68 7.38
C GLN A 17 12.08 -15.51 7.84
N ILE A 18 10.84 -15.06 7.61
CA ILE A 18 9.62 -15.81 7.94
C ILE A 18 9.30 -16.85 6.86
N SER A 19 9.67 -16.62 5.60
CA SER A 19 9.46 -17.57 4.50
C SER A 19 10.19 -18.90 4.71
N ARG A 20 11.42 -18.88 5.24
CA ARG A 20 12.24 -20.10 5.45
C ARG A 20 11.64 -21.11 6.44
N PRO A 21 11.26 -20.74 7.67
CA PRO A 21 10.66 -21.67 8.61
C PRO A 21 9.28 -22.16 8.14
N ILE A 22 8.51 -21.33 7.45
CA ILE A 22 7.21 -21.71 6.89
C ILE A 22 7.38 -22.70 5.75
N ALA A 23 8.32 -22.46 4.84
CA ALA A 23 8.69 -23.40 3.78
C ALA A 23 9.09 -24.76 4.35
N ASN A 24 9.91 -24.80 5.41
CA ASN A 24 10.31 -26.05 6.06
C ASN A 24 9.11 -26.80 6.68
N ARG A 25 8.13 -26.09 7.23
CA ARG A 25 6.87 -26.67 7.75
C ARG A 25 5.95 -27.15 6.63
N LEU A 26 5.87 -26.44 5.50
CA LEU A 26 5.14 -26.90 4.33
C LEU A 26 5.80 -28.12 3.68
N LYS A 27 7.14 -28.19 3.63
CA LYS A 27 7.89 -29.38 3.18
C LYS A 27 7.55 -30.60 4.06
N GLN A 28 7.57 -30.45 5.38
CA GLN A 28 7.15 -31.53 6.31
C GLN A 28 5.70 -31.97 6.09
N LYS A 29 4.77 -31.03 5.86
CA LYS A 29 3.36 -31.36 5.55
C LYS A 29 3.19 -32.01 4.17
N ALA A 30 3.95 -31.60 3.16
CA ALA A 30 3.94 -32.20 1.83
C ALA A 30 4.50 -33.63 1.83
N SER A 31 5.43 -33.96 2.73
CA SER A 31 5.92 -35.32 2.92
C SER A 31 4.88 -36.26 3.55
N HIS A 32 3.99 -35.74 4.40
CA HIS A 32 2.93 -36.53 5.04
C HIS A 32 1.71 -36.75 4.13
N ASN A 33 1.44 -35.86 3.16
CA ASN A 33 0.27 -35.97 2.30
C ASN A 33 0.65 -35.93 0.80
N GLY A 34 0.72 -37.11 0.18
CA GLY A 34 1.09 -37.28 -1.23
C GLY A 34 0.19 -36.51 -2.22
N PHE A 35 -1.09 -36.30 -1.86
CA PHE A 35 -2.03 -35.50 -2.66
C PHE A 35 -1.60 -34.04 -2.76
N PHE A 36 -1.24 -33.42 -1.63
CA PHE A 36 -0.78 -32.03 -1.58
C PHE A 36 0.52 -31.85 -2.38
N ARG A 37 1.44 -32.82 -2.26
CA ARG A 37 2.69 -32.83 -3.01
C ARG A 37 2.45 -32.88 -4.52
N ARG A 38 1.62 -33.82 -4.99
CA ARG A 38 1.36 -34.07 -6.42
C ARG A 38 0.56 -32.95 -7.07
N TYR A 39 -0.45 -32.41 -6.37
CA TYR A 39 -1.45 -31.53 -6.98
C TYR A 39 -1.19 -30.04 -6.76
N LEU A 40 -0.46 -29.66 -5.70
CA LEU A 40 -0.20 -28.24 -5.39
C LEU A 40 1.28 -27.89 -5.49
N CYS A 41 2.18 -28.64 -4.85
CA CYS A 41 3.60 -28.28 -4.81
C CYS A 41 4.35 -28.55 -6.13
N ILE A 42 4.22 -29.75 -6.73
CA ILE A 42 4.91 -30.06 -7.99
C ILE A 42 4.50 -29.11 -9.12
N PRO A 43 3.21 -28.87 -9.41
CA PRO A 43 2.83 -27.99 -10.51
C PRO A 43 3.25 -26.53 -10.26
N SER A 44 3.19 -26.04 -9.01
CA SER A 44 3.64 -24.68 -8.69
C SER A 44 5.15 -24.51 -8.86
N GLY A 45 5.95 -25.50 -8.45
CA GLY A 45 7.40 -25.50 -8.65
C GLY A 45 7.80 -25.58 -10.14
N GLN A 46 7.11 -26.41 -10.93
CA GLN A 46 7.35 -26.51 -12.37
C GLN A 46 6.97 -25.21 -13.09
N LEU A 47 5.83 -24.60 -12.72
CA LEU A 47 5.38 -23.33 -13.28
C LEU A 47 6.38 -22.21 -12.97
N TYR A 48 6.87 -22.13 -11.73
CA TYR A 48 7.91 -21.19 -11.36
C TYR A 48 9.18 -21.36 -12.19
N HIS A 49 9.63 -22.60 -12.40
CA HIS A 49 10.81 -22.84 -13.23
C HIS A 49 10.62 -22.43 -14.69
N ILE A 50 9.46 -22.75 -15.28
CA ILE A 50 9.14 -22.34 -16.65
C ILE A 50 9.11 -20.81 -16.76
N TRP A 51 8.48 -20.15 -15.78
CA TRP A 51 8.35 -18.70 -15.77
C TRP A 51 9.72 -18.02 -15.59
N ASN A 52 10.51 -18.47 -14.62
CA ASN A 52 11.87 -17.99 -14.36
C ASN A 52 12.78 -18.17 -15.59
N THR A 53 12.75 -19.33 -16.24
CA THR A 53 13.55 -19.62 -17.43
C THR A 53 13.12 -18.73 -18.60
N ARG A 54 11.82 -18.56 -18.84
CA ARG A 54 11.30 -17.65 -19.88
C ARG A 54 11.66 -16.19 -19.61
N LEU A 55 11.53 -15.73 -18.37
CA LEU A 55 11.85 -14.37 -17.98
C LEU A 55 13.34 -14.07 -18.16
N LYS A 56 14.22 -14.97 -17.69
CA LYS A 56 15.67 -14.85 -17.87
C LYS A 56 16.06 -14.75 -19.34
N LEU A 57 15.51 -15.62 -20.19
CA LEU A 57 15.78 -15.60 -21.62
C LEU A 57 15.30 -14.30 -22.27
N LYS A 58 14.08 -13.85 -21.94
CA LYS A 58 13.53 -12.58 -22.43
C LYS A 58 14.37 -11.37 -21.99
N LEU A 59 14.81 -11.34 -20.73
CA LEU A 59 15.64 -10.26 -20.19
C LEU A 59 17.03 -10.23 -20.82
N LEU A 60 17.60 -11.40 -21.13
CA LEU A 60 18.89 -11.53 -21.79
C LEU A 60 18.81 -11.38 -23.33
N GLY A 61 17.62 -11.11 -23.88
CA GLY A 61 17.41 -11.02 -25.34
C GLY A 61 17.60 -12.34 -26.09
N LEU A 62 17.76 -13.45 -25.37
CA LEU A 62 17.84 -14.79 -25.94
C LEU A 62 16.42 -15.22 -26.31
N GLY A 63 16.25 -15.76 -27.52
CA GLY A 63 14.94 -16.11 -28.07
C GLY A 63 14.09 -17.07 -27.22
N LYS A 64 12.90 -17.44 -27.73
CA LYS A 64 11.97 -18.31 -26.98
C LYS A 64 12.63 -19.65 -26.63
N PRO A 65 12.47 -20.16 -25.38
CA PRO A 65 12.99 -21.47 -25.01
C PRO A 65 12.34 -22.56 -25.87
N LYS A 66 13.16 -23.36 -26.55
CA LYS A 66 12.72 -24.45 -27.44
C LYS A 66 12.12 -25.63 -26.65
N ASP A 67 12.65 -25.89 -25.46
CA ASP A 67 12.04 -26.78 -24.45
C ASP A 67 12.63 -26.47 -23.08
N VAL A 68 11.78 -26.27 -22.07
CA VAL A 68 12.23 -26.12 -20.68
C VAL A 68 12.24 -27.51 -20.05
N LYS A 69 13.44 -28.04 -19.77
CA LYS A 69 13.59 -29.34 -19.11
C LYS A 69 12.84 -29.32 -17.77
N ARG A 70 11.96 -30.29 -17.56
CA ARG A 70 11.24 -30.44 -16.28
C ARG A 70 12.22 -30.73 -15.16
N LEU A 71 12.01 -30.11 -14.00
CA LEU A 71 12.76 -30.50 -12.80
C LEU A 71 12.36 -31.91 -12.35
N PRO A 72 13.26 -32.63 -11.66
CA PRO A 72 12.86 -33.83 -10.92
C PRO A 72 11.77 -33.47 -9.90
N ASP A 73 10.82 -34.39 -9.72
CA ASP A 73 9.60 -34.17 -8.93
C ASP A 73 9.88 -33.76 -7.48
N GLU A 74 10.98 -34.23 -6.89
CA GLU A 74 11.41 -33.87 -5.53
C GLU A 74 11.80 -32.39 -5.43
N ASN A 75 12.67 -31.92 -6.32
CA ASN A 75 13.09 -30.51 -6.35
C ASN A 75 11.93 -29.58 -6.71
N ALA A 76 11.03 -30.01 -7.60
CA ALA A 76 9.82 -29.25 -7.94
C ALA A 76 8.88 -29.12 -6.73
N ALA A 77 8.69 -30.19 -5.96
CA ALA A 77 7.87 -30.15 -4.76
C ALA A 77 8.46 -29.23 -3.69
N GLU A 78 9.78 -29.22 -3.51
CA GLU A 78 10.46 -28.35 -2.56
C GLU A 78 10.30 -26.87 -2.90
N VAL A 79 10.58 -26.50 -4.15
CA VAL A 79 10.44 -25.12 -4.62
C VAL A 79 8.98 -24.69 -4.58
N GLY A 80 8.05 -25.58 -4.93
CA GLY A 80 6.62 -25.30 -4.84
C GLY A 80 6.14 -25.07 -3.40
N ALA A 81 6.67 -25.80 -2.42
CA ALA A 81 6.35 -25.60 -1.01
C ALA A 81 6.87 -24.26 -0.48
N GLU A 82 8.06 -23.82 -0.90
CA GLU A 82 8.61 -22.50 -0.59
C GLU A 82 7.71 -21.37 -1.11
N ILE A 83 7.34 -21.45 -2.39
CA ILE A 83 6.50 -20.43 -3.05
C ILE A 83 5.10 -20.38 -2.43
N LEU A 84 4.50 -21.53 -2.13
CA LEU A 84 3.19 -21.57 -1.47
C LEU A 84 3.25 -20.94 -0.08
N GLY A 85 4.32 -21.18 0.69
CA GLY A 85 4.54 -20.54 1.98
C GLY A 85 4.65 -19.02 1.87
N GLU A 86 5.38 -18.53 0.87
CA GLU A 86 5.50 -17.09 0.58
C GLU A 86 4.16 -16.48 0.18
N CYS A 87 3.43 -17.11 -0.74
CA CYS A 87 2.12 -16.63 -1.19
C CYS A 87 1.12 -16.51 -0.03
N ILE A 88 1.11 -17.47 0.90
CA ILE A 88 0.22 -17.42 2.08
C ILE A 88 0.57 -16.21 2.95
N MET A 89 1.84 -16.02 3.28
CA MET A 89 2.27 -14.89 4.13
C MET A 89 2.03 -13.54 3.46
N PHE A 90 2.33 -13.41 2.17
CA PHE A 90 2.04 -12.22 1.40
C PHE A 90 0.54 -11.94 1.34
N SER A 91 -0.29 -12.97 1.18
CA SER A 91 -1.75 -12.81 1.15
C SER A 91 -2.28 -12.30 2.49
N ILE A 92 -1.78 -12.83 3.62
CA ILE A 92 -2.16 -12.36 4.95
C ILE A 92 -1.74 -10.90 5.15
N GLY A 93 -0.50 -10.55 4.80
CA GLY A 93 0.00 -9.18 4.91
C GLY A 93 -0.77 -8.20 4.02
N ALA A 94 -1.01 -8.57 2.76
CA ALA A 94 -1.80 -7.78 1.81
C ALA A 94 -3.24 -7.61 2.28
N PHE A 95 -3.84 -8.65 2.86
CA PHE A 95 -5.19 -8.59 3.42
C PHE A 95 -5.28 -7.61 4.59
N ILE A 96 -4.33 -7.68 5.54
CA ILE A 96 -4.26 -6.75 6.67
C ILE A 96 -4.08 -5.31 6.18
N LEU A 97 -3.13 -5.07 5.28
CA LEU A 97 -2.88 -3.75 4.70
C LEU A 97 -4.11 -3.21 3.95
N PHE A 98 -4.81 -4.08 3.21
CA PHE A 98 -6.04 -3.70 2.52
C PHE A 98 -7.15 -3.29 3.49
N LEU A 99 -7.32 -4.02 4.60
CA LEU A 99 -8.26 -3.66 5.64
C LEU A 99 -7.88 -2.36 6.34
N GLU A 100 -6.59 -2.15 6.62
CA GLU A 100 -6.09 -0.92 7.21
C GLU A 100 -6.29 0.27 6.26
N TYR A 101 -5.97 0.13 4.99
CA TYR A 101 -6.21 1.14 3.96
C TYR A 101 -7.70 1.51 3.86
N ARG A 102 -8.59 0.50 3.83
CA ARG A 102 -10.03 0.73 3.85
C ARG A 102 -10.50 1.46 5.11
N ARG A 103 -9.90 1.17 6.26
CA ARG A 103 -10.22 1.84 7.53
C ARG A 103 -9.68 3.28 7.54
N GLN A 104 -8.44 3.48 7.11
CA GLN A 104 -7.76 4.77 7.10
C GLN A 104 -8.43 5.75 6.13
N SER A 105 -8.83 5.29 4.94
CA SER A 105 -9.53 6.12 3.95
C SER A 105 -10.83 6.73 4.50
N LYS A 106 -11.56 5.99 5.35
CA LYS A 106 -12.76 6.53 6.03
C LYS A 106 -12.41 7.65 7.02
N ASN A 107 -11.34 7.48 7.78
CA ASN A 107 -10.91 8.47 8.77
C ASN A 107 -10.31 9.72 8.12
N GLU A 108 -9.63 9.58 6.98
CA GLU A 108 -9.12 10.71 6.20
C GLU A 108 -10.24 11.59 5.64
N ALA A 109 -11.33 10.97 5.14
CA ALA A 109 -12.50 11.71 4.69
C ALA A 109 -13.15 12.53 5.81
N GLU A 110 -13.20 12.00 7.04
CA GLU A 110 -13.73 12.75 8.19
C GLU A 110 -12.82 13.91 8.60
N LYS A 111 -11.50 13.70 8.57
CA LYS A 111 -10.52 14.78 8.82
C LYS A 111 -10.61 15.89 7.78
N GLU A 112 -10.74 15.54 6.49
CA GLU A 112 -10.89 16.52 5.43
C GLU A 112 -12.20 17.32 5.59
N ARG A 113 -13.29 16.67 6.00
CA ARG A 113 -14.55 17.35 6.31
C ARG A 113 -14.41 18.36 7.45
N LYS A 114 -13.75 17.97 8.56
CA LYS A 114 -13.50 18.87 9.70
C LYS A 114 -12.65 20.07 9.30
N ALA A 115 -11.56 19.84 8.56
CA ALA A 115 -10.72 20.91 8.03
C ALA A 115 -11.50 21.87 7.11
N ARG A 116 -12.36 21.35 6.22
CA ARG A 116 -13.22 22.18 5.36
C ARG A 116 -14.22 23.01 6.16
N SER A 117 -14.84 22.44 7.21
CA SER A 117 -15.77 23.20 8.06
C SER A 117 -15.06 24.32 8.83
N GLU A 118 -13.85 24.08 9.34
CA GLU A 118 -13.07 25.11 10.03
C GLU A 118 -12.72 26.26 9.08
N LEU A 119 -12.28 25.95 7.86
CA LEU A 119 -12.03 26.97 6.84
C LEU A 119 -13.27 27.82 6.52
N ALA A 120 -14.44 27.18 6.39
CA ALA A 120 -15.69 27.89 6.12
C ALA A 120 -16.10 28.83 7.28
N VAL A 121 -15.88 28.40 8.52
CA VAL A 121 -16.13 29.23 9.71
C VAL A 121 -15.16 30.42 9.76
N LEU A 122 -13.87 30.19 9.51
CA LEU A 122 -12.87 31.26 9.45
C LEU A 122 -13.17 32.28 8.34
N GLN A 123 -13.56 31.81 7.14
CA GLN A 123 -13.97 32.70 6.05
C GLN A 123 -15.19 33.54 6.43
N SER A 124 -16.18 32.94 7.09
CA SER A 124 -17.37 33.66 7.55
C SER A 124 -17.02 34.72 8.60
N ALA A 125 -16.12 34.38 9.54
CA ALA A 125 -15.64 35.34 10.54
C ALA A 125 -14.89 36.51 9.89
N ILE A 126 -14.01 36.25 8.92
CA ILE A 126 -13.30 37.30 8.18
C ILE A 126 -14.32 38.22 7.47
N HIS A 127 -15.33 37.65 6.82
CA HIS A 127 -16.35 38.44 6.12
C HIS A 127 -17.20 39.32 7.06
N ASP A 128 -17.54 38.81 8.25
CA ASP A 128 -18.24 39.60 9.28
C ASP A 128 -17.35 40.74 9.80
N LEU A 129 -16.07 40.47 10.06
CA LEU A 129 -15.12 41.52 10.45
C LEU A 129 -14.97 42.58 9.36
N GLU A 130 -14.83 42.18 8.10
CA GLU A 130 -14.73 43.09 6.96
C GLU A 130 -15.97 44.00 6.86
N SER A 131 -17.16 43.43 7.04
CA SER A 131 -18.43 44.16 7.06
C SER A 131 -18.50 45.18 8.21
N ARG A 132 -18.04 44.79 9.41
CA ARG A 132 -17.99 45.69 10.58
C ARG A 132 -17.00 46.84 10.37
N VAL A 133 -15.83 46.56 9.77
CA VAL A 133 -14.83 47.58 9.46
C VAL A 133 -15.36 48.57 8.43
N ALA A 134 -16.01 48.08 7.37
CA ALA A 134 -16.65 48.92 6.36
C ALA A 134 -17.74 49.82 6.98
N PHE A 135 -18.58 49.27 7.86
CA PHE A 135 -19.60 50.05 8.55
C PHE A 135 -19.00 51.14 9.45
N GLN A 136 -17.92 50.83 10.17
CA GLN A 136 -17.23 51.81 11.02
C GLN A 136 -16.57 52.92 10.20
N SER A 137 -15.95 52.61 9.07
CA SER A 137 -15.31 53.62 8.21
C SER A 137 -16.33 54.58 7.60
N GLU A 138 -17.50 54.09 7.17
CA GLU A 138 -18.61 54.93 6.71
C GLU A 138 -19.15 55.83 7.82
N ALA A 139 -19.33 55.30 9.03
CA ALA A 139 -19.78 56.08 10.18
C ALA A 139 -18.78 57.21 10.52
N LEU A 140 -17.48 56.90 10.54
CA LEU A 140 -16.42 57.89 10.77
C LEU A 140 -16.43 58.99 9.70
N TYR A 141 -16.61 58.62 8.42
CA TYR A 141 -16.73 59.57 7.32
C TYR A 141 -17.95 60.50 7.46
N GLN A 142 -19.10 59.95 7.87
CA GLN A 142 -20.29 60.77 8.13
C GLN A 142 -20.08 61.74 9.28
N PHE A 143 -19.42 61.31 10.36
CA PHE A 143 -19.11 62.18 11.49
C PHE A 143 -18.14 63.30 11.12
N SER A 144 -17.06 63.00 10.37
CA SER A 144 -16.11 64.05 9.93
C SER A 144 -16.80 65.10 9.05
N LYS A 145 -17.65 64.67 8.12
CA LYS A 145 -18.42 65.56 7.24
C LYS A 145 -19.41 66.45 8.02
N ARG A 146 -20.05 65.92 9.06
CA ARG A 146 -20.93 66.71 9.94
C ARG A 146 -20.14 67.76 10.73
N LEU A 147 -18.94 67.42 11.19
CA LEU A 147 -18.07 68.38 11.90
C LEU A 147 -17.59 69.52 10.98
N GLU A 148 -17.30 69.23 9.72
CA GLU A 148 -16.99 70.26 8.71
C GLU A 148 -18.16 71.23 8.48
N ASN A 149 -19.39 70.73 8.40
CA ASN A 149 -20.58 71.56 8.18
C ASN A 149 -20.98 72.45 9.38
N ILE A 150 -20.45 72.19 10.59
CA ILE A 150 -20.72 73.00 11.79
C ILE A 150 -19.70 74.15 11.93
N LYS A 151 -18.60 74.10 11.18
CA LYS A 151 -17.53 75.09 11.22
C LYS A 151 -17.75 76.19 10.19
#